data_AF-A0A3C0SUK3-F1
#
_entry.id   AF-A0A3C0SUK3-F1
#
_cell.length_a   1.000
_cell.length_b   1.000
_cell.length_c   1.000
_cell.angle_alpha   90.00
_cell.angle_beta   90.00
_cell.angle_gamma   90.00
#
_symmetry.space_group_name_H-M   'P 1'
#
loop_
_entity.id
_entity.type
_entity.pdbx_description
1 polymer ?
#
loop_
_entity_poly.entity_id
_entity_poly.type
_entity_poly.pdbx_seq_one_letter_code
_entity_poly.pdbx_strand_id
1 'polypeptide(L)' 'SCPFDAIKIVDGVVLIIEEDCKGCKKCVPVCPYNAIRMDEKLRIAFKCDLCGGAPACVPECVTGALTFTEVD' A
#
# COMPACT_ATOMS: atom_id res chain seq x y z
N SER A 1 -8.36 10.13 -4.78
CA SER A 1 -9.67 9.52 -4.43
C SER A 1 -10.02 9.57 -2.95
N CYS A 2 -9.06 9.60 -2.02
CA CYS A 2 -9.40 9.78 -0.61
C CYS A 2 -9.92 11.21 -0.38
N PRO A 3 -11.13 11.42 0.16
CA PRO A 3 -11.63 12.75 0.48
C PRO A 3 -11.10 13.29 1.83
N PHE A 4 -10.22 12.54 2.50
CA PHE A 4 -9.65 12.86 3.80
C PHE A 4 -8.12 12.96 3.75
N ASP A 5 -7.55 13.06 2.54
CA ASP A 5 -6.10 13.19 2.30
C ASP A 5 -5.20 12.11 2.93
N ALA A 6 -5.79 10.96 3.30
CA ALA A 6 -5.06 9.81 3.84
C ALA A 6 -4.20 9.03 2.83
N ILE A 7 -4.14 9.45 1.56
CA ILE A 7 -3.30 8.79 0.55
C ILE A 7 -2.23 9.78 0.10
N LYS A 8 -0.96 9.46 0.37
CA LYS A 8 0.19 10.33 0.08
C LYS A 8 1.22 9.61 -0.77
N ILE A 9 2.09 10.35 -1.44
CA ILE A 9 3.26 9.79 -2.14
C ILE A 9 4.50 10.22 -1.37
N VAL A 10 5.31 9.25 -0.94
CA VAL A 10 6.57 9.46 -0.22
C VAL A 10 7.61 8.61 -0.92
N ASP A 11 8.69 9.24 -1.40
CA ASP A 11 9.79 8.57 -2.12
C ASP A 11 9.30 7.67 -3.28
N GLY A 12 8.33 8.16 -4.06
CA GLY A 12 7.73 7.42 -5.17
C GLY A 12 6.74 6.32 -4.75
N VAL A 13 6.62 6.02 -3.45
CA VAL A 13 5.70 5.03 -2.91
C VAL A 13 4.38 5.70 -2.51
N VAL A 14 3.27 5.19 -3.04
CA VAL A 14 1.93 5.58 -2.56
C VAL A 14 1.73 4.96 -1.17
N LEU A 15 1.36 5.72 -0.16
CA LEU A 15 1.10 5.25 1.21
C LEU A 15 -0.32 5.60 1.64
N ILE A 16 -0.90 4.77 2.50
CA ILE A 16 -2.13 5.08 3.22
C ILE A 16 -1.72 5.44 4.64
N ILE A 17 -1.92 6.70 5.04
CA ILE A 17 -1.56 7.16 6.38
C ILE A 17 -2.69 6.77 7.33
N GLU A 18 -2.40 5.86 8.25
CA GLU A 18 -3.41 5.23 9.10
C GLU A 18 -4.18 6.24 9.96
N GLU A 19 -3.48 7.22 10.55
CA GLU A 19 -4.06 8.27 11.40
C GLU A 19 -5.09 9.17 10.66
N ASP A 20 -4.88 9.36 9.35
CA ASP A 20 -5.74 10.17 8.50
C ASP A 20 -6.92 9.34 7.95
N CYS A 21 -6.79 8.02 7.90
CA CYS A 21 -7.75 7.12 7.26
C CYS A 21 -9.05 6.97 8.05
N LYS A 22 -10.18 7.37 7.45
CA LYS A 22 -11.52 7.28 8.09
C LYS A 22 -12.32 6.02 7.73
N GLY A 23 -11.68 5.03 7.09
CA GLY A 23 -12.32 3.75 6.79
C GLY A 23 -13.50 3.80 5.79
N CYS A 24 -13.61 4.86 4.99
CA CYS A 24 -14.78 5.09 4.11
C CYS A 24 -14.88 4.15 2.89
N LYS A 25 -13.87 3.28 2.67
CA LYS A 25 -13.78 2.28 1.59
C LYS A 25 -13.80 2.83 0.14
N LYS A 26 -13.90 4.15 -0.08
CA LYS A 26 -13.94 4.77 -1.42
C LYS A 26 -12.71 4.53 -2.29
N CYS A 27 -11.54 4.33 -1.68
CA CYS A 27 -10.30 4.05 -2.40
C CYS A 27 -10.21 2.63 -2.97
N VAL A 28 -10.98 1.68 -2.42
CA VAL A 28 -10.92 0.26 -2.80
C VAL A 28 -11.39 0.04 -4.25
N PRO A 29 -12.63 0.41 -4.64
CA PRO A 29 -13.14 0.08 -5.98
C PRO A 29 -12.51 0.91 -7.11
N VAL A 30 -11.84 2.01 -6.78
CA VAL A 30 -11.21 2.91 -7.77
C VAL A 30 -9.77 2.53 -8.11
N CYS A 31 -9.16 1.62 -7.35
CA CYS A 31 -7.81 1.16 -7.63
C CYS A 31 -7.85 0.19 -8.84
N PRO A 32 -7.27 0.56 -10.00
CA PRO A 32 -7.36 -0.27 -11.20
C PRO A 32 -6.64 -1.61 -11.05
N TYR A 33 -5.68 -1.69 -10.13
CA TYR A 33 -4.90 -2.89 -9.84
C TYR A 33 -5.51 -3.76 -8.74
N ASN A 34 -6.65 -3.35 -8.16
CA ASN A 34 -7.22 -4.01 -6.98
C ASN A 34 -6.17 -4.25 -5.89
N ALA A 35 -5.30 -3.27 -5.62
CA ALA A 35 -4.19 -3.39 -4.68
C ALA A 35 -4.54 -2.96 -3.24
N ILE A 36 -5.66 -2.25 -3.05
CA ILE A 36 -6.09 -1.73 -1.75
C ILE A 36 -7.09 -2.71 -1.12
N ARG A 37 -6.93 -2.97 0.18
CA ARG A 37 -7.82 -3.80 1.00
C ARG A 37 -8.24 -3.05 2.25
N MET A 38 -9.26 -3.56 2.93
CA MET A 38 -9.67 -3.05 4.25
C MET A 38 -9.20 -4.03 5.31
N ASP A 39 -8.57 -3.51 6.36
CA ASP A 39 -8.47 -4.23 7.62
C ASP A 39 -9.80 -4.05 8.36
N GLU A 40 -10.55 -5.14 8.54
CA GLU A 40 -11.87 -5.06 9.17
C GLU A 40 -11.79 -4.85 10.69
N LYS A 41 -10.66 -5.18 11.34
CA LYS A 41 -10.46 -4.96 12.78
C LYS A 41 -10.11 -3.50 13.07
N LEU A 42 -9.12 -2.97 12.36
CA LEU A 42 -8.65 -1.59 12.49
C LEU A 42 -9.56 -0.58 11.77
N ARG A 43 -10.41 -1.07 10.85
CA ARG A 43 -11.30 -0.27 9.99
C ARG A 43 -10.56 0.76 9.13
N ILE A 44 -9.33 0.46 8.76
CA ILE A 44 -8.50 1.28 7.87
C ILE A 44 -8.29 0.57 6.53
N ALA A 45 -8.06 1.36 5.48
CA ALA A 45 -7.58 0.83 4.22
C ALA A 45 -6.06 0.59 4.32
N PHE A 46 -5.58 -0.50 3.72
CA PHE A 46 -4.16 -0.80 3.63
C PHE A 46 -3.81 -1.32 2.22
N LYS A 47 -2.54 -1.21 1.88
CA LYS A 47 -1.92 -1.80 0.70
C LYS A 47 -0.44 -1.99 0.99
N CYS A 48 0.30 -2.65 0.09
CA CYS A 48 1.76 -2.71 0.18
C CYS A 48 2.34 -1.29 0.32
N ASP A 49 3.10 -1.09 1.39
CA ASP A 49 3.84 0.12 1.77
C ASP A 49 5.33 -0.01 1.47
N LEU A 50 5.70 -1.05 0.72
CA LEU A 50 7.08 -1.45 0.43
C LEU A 50 7.91 -1.75 1.69
N CYS A 51 7.26 -2.07 2.82
CA CYS A 51 7.87 -2.29 4.12
C CYS A 51 8.86 -1.17 4.49
N GLY A 52 8.50 0.09 4.23
CA GLY A 52 9.37 1.24 4.48
C GLY A 52 10.59 1.33 3.56
N GLY A 53 10.50 0.76 2.35
CA GLY A 53 11.59 0.75 1.36
C GLY A 53 12.43 -0.53 1.35
N ALA A 54 12.19 -1.45 2.29
CA ALA A 54 12.87 -2.74 2.37
C ALA A 54 11.86 -3.89 2.27
N PRO A 55 11.35 -4.22 1.07
CA PRO A 55 10.24 -5.16 0.90
C PRO A 55 10.62 -6.57 1.37
N ALA A 56 10.08 -6.99 2.51
CA ALA A 56 10.42 -8.27 3.15
C ALA A 56 10.11 -9.50 2.28
N CYS A 57 9.13 -9.39 1.36
CA CYS A 57 8.77 -10.48 0.47
C CYS A 57 9.88 -10.88 -0.52
N VAL A 58 10.84 -10.00 -0.80
CA VAL A 58 11.93 -10.25 -1.76
C VAL A 58 12.99 -11.19 -1.18
N PRO A 59 13.63 -10.90 -0.02
CA PRO A 59 14.59 -11.82 0.58
C PRO A 59 13.96 -13.14 1.06
N GLU A 60 12.67 -13.13 1.46
CA GLU A 60 11.94 -14.32 1.88
C GLU A 60 11.52 -15.23 0.70
N CYS A 61 11.67 -14.77 -0.54
CA CYS A 61 11.31 -15.55 -1.72
C CYS A 61 12.31 -16.69 -1.98
N VAL A 62 12.09 -17.85 -1.36
CA VAL A 62 12.95 -19.03 -1.46
C VAL A 62 13.16 -19.55 -2.89
N THR A 63 12.23 -19.25 -3.81
CA THR A 63 12.34 -19.64 -5.23
C THR A 63 13.16 -18.66 -6.05
N GLY A 64 13.47 -17.47 -5.53
CA GLY A 64 14.16 -16.40 -6.27
C GLY A 64 13.30 -15.74 -7.36
N ALA A 65 11.96 -15.87 -7.28
CA ALA A 65 11.06 -15.31 -8.30
C ALA A 65 10.89 -13.79 -8.21
N LEU A 66 11.31 -13.17 -7.10
CA LEU A 66 11.16 -11.73 -6.85
C LEU A 66 12.54 -11.06 -6.76
N THR A 67 12.64 -9.88 -7.36
CA THR A 67 13.81 -8.98 -7.26
C THR A 67 13.32 -7.54 -7.04
N PHE A 68 14.14 -6.72 -6.39
CA PHE A 68 13.86 -5.31 -6.16
C PHE A 68 15.01 -4.47 -6.69
N THR A 69 14.71 -3.63 -7.68
CA THR A 69 15.66 -2.78 -8.39
C THR A 69 14.99 -1.46 -8.76
N GLU A 70 15.78 -0.42 -9.00
CA GLU A 70 15.27 0.80 -9.62
C GLU A 70 14.82 0.53 -11.05
N VAL A 71 13.88 1.35 -11.53
CA VAL A 71 13.46 1.35 -12.93
C VAL A 71 14.28 2.42 -13.65
N ASP A 72 15.01 2.03 -14.69
CA ASP A 72 15.80 2.91 -15.55
C ASP A 72 14.95 3.96 -16.29
#